data_AF-A0A4P9URC2-F1
#
_entry.id   AF-A0A4P9URC2-F1
#
_cell.length_a   1.000
_cell.length_b   1.000
_cell.length_c   1.000
_cell.angle_alpha   90.00
_cell.angle_beta   90.00
_cell.angle_gamma   90.00
#
_symmetry.space_group_name_H-M   'P 1'
#
loop_
_entity.id
_entity.type
_entity.pdbx_description
1 polymer ?
#
loop_
_entity_poly.entity_id
_entity_poly.type
_entity_poly.pdbx_seq_one_letter_code
_entity_poly.pdbx_strand_id
1 'polypeptide(L)'
;MARTQGESGPPKAIIAKSFFAAEIGRTPFQLSRKILARLSDGWSAELLVKEFSALYRAFTQGLAAPLAELPIQYADFACWQRQWLSGAVLERQLHYWRQQLDGAPLVLDLPTDRPAATGGDHLPWRQSGF
;
A
#
# COMPACT_ATOMS: atom_id res chain seq x y z
N MET A 1 31.30 8.46 41.65
CA MET A 1 30.12 9.33 41.46
C MET A 1 29.89 9.51 39.96
N ALA A 2 29.02 8.70 39.37
CA ALA A 2 28.69 8.75 37.95
C ALA A 2 27.37 9.53 37.76
N ARG A 3 27.40 10.56 36.91
CA ARG A 3 26.23 11.27 36.41
C ARG A 3 26.36 11.36 34.90
N THR A 4 25.58 10.57 34.18
CA THR A 4 25.16 10.84 32.81
C THR A 4 23.66 10.54 32.74
N GLN A 5 22.88 11.61 32.61
CA GLN A 5 21.45 11.63 32.35
C GLN A 5 21.36 12.66 31.21
N GLY A 6 20.83 12.42 30.03
CA GLY A 6 19.91 11.41 29.54
C GLY A 6 19.11 12.13 28.45
N GLU A 7 19.72 12.31 27.27
CA GLU A 7 19.00 12.78 26.08
C GLU A 7 18.01 11.68 25.68
N SER A 8 16.72 11.97 25.83
CA SER A 8 15.64 11.14 25.27
C SER A 8 14.74 12.01 24.39
N GLY A 9 15.28 12.39 23.23
CA GLY A 9 14.42 12.75 22.09
C GLY A 9 13.85 11.47 21.48
N PRO A 10 12.58 11.44 21.04
CA PRO A 10 11.99 10.24 20.47
C PRO A 10 12.77 9.84 19.20
N PRO A 11 13.13 8.56 19.02
CA PRO A 11 13.78 8.11 17.80
C PRO A 11 12.86 8.36 16.59
N LYS A 12 13.35 9.21 15.69
CA LYS A 12 12.75 9.51 14.40
C LYS A 12 12.74 8.26 13.52
N ALA A 13 11.67 8.14 12.74
CA ALA A 13 11.52 7.30 11.56
C ALA A 13 11.35 5.78 11.78
N ILE A 14 10.09 5.37 11.94
CA ILE A 14 9.62 4.06 11.51
C ILE A 14 9.56 4.08 9.98
N ILE A 15 10.70 3.88 9.33
CA ILE A 15 10.69 3.28 7.99
C ILE A 15 10.71 1.78 8.27
N ALA A 16 9.57 1.12 8.06
CA ALA A 16 9.53 -0.34 8.01
C ALA A 16 10.37 -0.80 6.80
N LYS A 17 11.68 -0.86 7.00
CA LYS A 17 12.60 -1.65 6.17
C LYS A 17 12.29 -3.09 6.50
N SER A 18 11.25 -3.64 5.87
CA SER A 18 10.97 -5.07 5.89
C SER A 18 12.10 -5.80 5.18
N PHE A 19 13.22 -5.98 5.89
CA PHE A 19 14.28 -6.89 5.51
C PHE A 19 13.79 -8.30 5.81
N PHE A 20 13.29 -8.97 4.78
CA PHE A 20 13.10 -10.41 4.86
C PHE A 20 14.42 -11.07 4.47
N ALA A 21 15.23 -11.42 5.47
CA ALA A 21 16.34 -12.34 5.27
C ALA A 21 15.75 -13.76 5.17
N ALA A 22 15.38 -14.17 3.97
CA ALA A 22 15.19 -15.60 3.72
C ALA A 22 16.59 -16.22 3.66
N GLU A 23 16.97 -17.03 4.65
CA GLU A 23 18.19 -17.85 4.54
C GLU A 23 17.93 -18.97 3.53
N ILE A 24 18.26 -18.68 2.28
CA ILE A 24 18.17 -19.63 1.17
C ILE A 24 19.59 -20.17 0.90
N GLY A 25 20.14 -20.97 1.81
CA GLY A 25 21.44 -21.63 1.68
C GLY A 25 22.60 -21.01 2.47
N ARG A 26 23.77 -21.66 2.38
CA ARG A 26 24.97 -21.39 3.23
C ARG A 26 25.73 -20.09 2.89
N THR A 27 25.31 -19.34 1.87
CA THR A 27 25.96 -18.09 1.45
C THR A 27 24.99 -16.93 1.61
N PRO A 28 25.40 -15.79 2.19
CA PRO A 28 24.55 -14.61 2.25
C PRO A 28 24.31 -14.08 0.83
N PHE A 29 23.05 -13.95 0.44
CA PHE A 29 22.63 -13.29 -0.80
C PHE A 29 21.56 -12.26 -0.47
N GLN A 30 21.46 -11.21 -1.28
CA GLN A 30 20.41 -10.21 -1.17
C GLN A 30 19.47 -10.34 -2.37
N LEU A 31 18.21 -10.72 -2.12
CA LEU A 31 17.17 -10.66 -3.12
C LEU A 31 16.45 -9.30 -3.02
N SER A 32 16.46 -8.52 -4.10
CA SER A 32 15.70 -7.29 -4.20
C SER A 32 14.45 -7.49 -5.05
N ARG A 33 13.31 -6.91 -4.63
CA ARG A 33 12.01 -7.00 -5.31
C ARG A 33 11.44 -5.60 -5.45
N LYS A 34 11.07 -5.20 -6.67
CA LYS A 34 10.30 -3.97 -6.93
C LYS A 34 8.90 -4.35 -7.40
N ILE A 35 7.89 -4.02 -6.60
CA ILE A 35 6.48 -4.11 -6.99
C ILE A 35 5.93 -2.69 -7.03
N LEU A 36 5.14 -2.37 -8.06
CA LEU A 36 4.50 -1.07 -8.19
C LEU A 36 3.27 -1.03 -7.28
N ALA A 37 3.09 0.06 -6.51
CA ALA A 37 1.96 0.24 -5.59
C ALA A 37 0.58 0.25 -6.29
N ARG A 38 0.54 0.39 -7.62
CA ARG A 38 -0.69 0.23 -8.42
C ARG A 38 -1.16 -1.23 -8.48
N LEU A 39 -0.25 -2.18 -8.25
CA LEU A 39 -0.49 -3.61 -8.41
C LEU A 39 -0.58 -4.35 -7.07
N SER A 40 -0.09 -3.76 -5.98
CA SER A 40 -0.04 -4.41 -4.67
C SER A 40 -0.12 -3.38 -3.55
N ASP A 41 -0.88 -3.73 -2.53
CA ASP A 41 -0.83 -3.12 -1.20
C ASP A 41 0.21 -3.83 -0.30
N GLY A 42 0.34 -3.37 0.94
CA GLY A 42 1.28 -3.92 1.92
C GLY A 42 0.94 -5.33 2.39
N TRP A 43 -0.34 -5.69 2.44
CA TRP A 43 -0.79 -7.02 2.85
C TRP A 43 -0.51 -8.06 1.77
N SER A 44 -0.82 -7.73 0.51
CA SER A 44 -0.50 -8.56 -0.66
C SER A 44 1.01 -8.83 -0.78
N ALA A 45 1.84 -7.87 -0.40
CA ALA A 45 3.30 -8.01 -0.43
C ALA A 45 3.82 -9.06 0.57
N GLU A 46 3.19 -9.21 1.74
CA GLU A 46 3.51 -10.22 2.75
C GLU A 46 3.09 -11.62 2.30
N LEU A 47 1.88 -11.73 1.74
CA LEU A 47 1.37 -13.00 1.19
C LEU A 47 2.30 -13.54 0.10
N LEU A 48 2.76 -12.67 -0.82
CA LEU A 48 3.69 -13.06 -1.88
C LEU A 48 5.00 -13.63 -1.31
N VAL A 49 5.55 -13.05 -0.23
CA VAL A 49 6.80 -13.56 0.38
C VAL A 49 6.58 -14.94 0.99
N LYS A 50 5.44 -15.15 1.66
CA LYS A 50 5.07 -16.43 2.26
C LYS A 50 4.91 -17.52 1.19
N GLU A 51 4.16 -17.24 0.13
CA GLU A 51 3.93 -18.18 -0.97
C GLU A 51 5.20 -18.49 -1.74
N PHE A 52 6.01 -17.46 -2.04
CA PHE A 52 7.33 -17.64 -2.66
C PHE A 52 8.24 -18.55 -1.83
N SER A 53 8.26 -18.37 -0.50
CA SER A 53 9.05 -19.22 0.39
C SER A 53 8.57 -20.67 0.40
N ALA A 54 7.26 -20.91 0.35
CA ALA A 54 6.68 -22.25 0.30
C ALA A 54 7.00 -22.96 -1.02
N LEU A 55 6.84 -22.26 -2.15
CA LEU A 55 7.19 -22.76 -3.48
C LEU A 55 8.68 -23.07 -3.60
N TYR A 56 9.54 -22.17 -3.11
CA TYR A 56 10.98 -22.36 -3.16
C TYR A 56 11.40 -23.63 -2.39
N ARG A 57 10.87 -23.83 -1.17
CA ARG A 57 11.17 -25.02 -0.36
C ARG A 57 10.72 -26.31 -1.06
N ALA A 58 9.50 -26.35 -1.59
CA ALA A 58 8.99 -27.50 -2.33
C ALA A 58 9.85 -27.82 -3.55
N PHE A 59 10.21 -26.79 -4.32
CA PHE A 59 11.06 -26.91 -5.50
C PHE A 59 12.44 -27.50 -5.15
N THR A 60 13.10 -27.04 -4.08
CA THR A 60 14.40 -27.58 -3.65
C THR A 60 14.35 -29.03 -3.18
N GLN A 61 13.17 -29.51 -2.78
CA GLN A 61 12.95 -30.87 -2.32
C GLN A 61 12.41 -31.78 -3.44
N GLY A 62 12.21 -31.25 -4.66
CA GLY A 62 11.59 -31.99 -5.77
C GLY A 62 10.12 -32.34 -5.52
N LEU A 63 9.46 -31.63 -4.61
CA LEU A 63 8.05 -31.84 -4.27
C LEU A 63 7.15 -30.98 -5.15
N ALA A 64 5.89 -31.41 -5.30
CA ALA A 64 4.87 -30.63 -5.98
C ALA A 64 4.59 -29.30 -5.26
N ALA A 65 4.11 -28.30 -6.01
CA ALA A 65 3.73 -27.01 -5.47
C ALA A 65 2.59 -27.19 -4.43
N PRO A 66 2.76 -26.73 -3.17
CA PRO A 66 1.79 -26.99 -2.11
C PRO A 66 0.62 -25.99 -2.08
N LEU A 67 0.58 -25.05 -3.04
CA LEU A 67 -0.42 -23.98 -3.06
C LEU A 67 -1.68 -24.45 -3.80
N ALA A 68 -2.83 -24.23 -3.18
CA ALA A 68 -4.12 -24.44 -3.83
C ALA A 68 -4.35 -23.39 -4.92
N GLU A 69 -5.10 -23.75 -5.97
CA GLU A 69 -5.52 -22.78 -6.98
C GLU A 69 -6.41 -21.70 -6.35
N LEU A 70 -6.19 -20.45 -6.75
CA LEU A 70 -7.01 -19.33 -6.28
C LEU A 70 -8.42 -19.47 -6.86
N PRO A 71 -9.46 -19.57 -6.01
CA PRO A 71 -10.84 -19.74 -6.49
C PRO A 71 -11.41 -18.49 -7.16
N ILE A 72 -10.79 -17.32 -6.93
CA ILE A 72 -11.22 -16.03 -7.45
C ILE A 72 -9.98 -15.27 -7.90
N GLN A 73 -10.00 -14.76 -9.12
CA GLN A 73 -8.95 -13.89 -9.64
C GLN A 73 -9.30 -12.41 -9.44
N TYR A 74 -8.29 -11.55 -9.46
CA TYR A 74 -8.50 -10.10 -9.34
C TYR A 74 -9.44 -9.56 -10.43
N ALA A 75 -9.42 -10.14 -11.64
CA ALA A 75 -10.33 -9.77 -12.72
C ALA A 75 -11.81 -10.01 -12.34
N ASP A 76 -12.11 -11.12 -11.68
CA ASP A 76 -13.45 -11.46 -11.22
C ASP A 76 -13.91 -10.45 -10.16
N PHE A 77 -13.02 -10.13 -9.21
CA PHE A 77 -13.27 -9.10 -8.20
C PHE A 77 -13.54 -7.73 -8.82
N ALA A 78 -12.74 -7.30 -9.80
CA ALA A 78 -12.93 -6.01 -10.47
C ALA A 78 -14.25 -5.94 -11.24
N CYS A 79 -14.62 -7.04 -11.92
CA CYS A 79 -15.91 -7.15 -12.61
C CYS A 79 -17.08 -7.07 -11.62
N TRP A 80 -17.01 -7.85 -10.53
CA TRP A 80 -17.99 -7.82 -9.46
C TRP A 80 -18.13 -6.43 -8.84
N GLN A 81 -17.02 -5.77 -8.50
CA GLN A 81 -17.04 -4.44 -7.89
C GLN A 81 -17.73 -3.42 -8.79
N ARG A 82 -17.45 -3.47 -10.10
CA ARG A 82 -18.10 -2.58 -11.09
C ARG A 82 -19.60 -2.82 -11.18
N GLN A 83 -20.04 -4.07 -11.14
CA GLN A 83 -21.47 -4.41 -11.16
C GLN A 83 -22.16 -3.98 -9.87
N TRP A 84 -21.52 -4.22 -8.72
CA TRP A 84 -22.07 -3.89 -7.41
C TRP A 84 -22.20 -2.39 -7.17
N LEU A 85 -21.19 -1.60 -7.59
CA LEU A 85 -21.22 -0.14 -7.52
C LEU A 85 -22.05 0.47 -8.67
N SER A 86 -23.31 0.06 -8.79
CA SER A 86 -24.23 0.59 -9.80
C SER A 86 -25.61 0.89 -9.20
N GLY A 87 -26.40 1.71 -9.91
CA GLY A 87 -27.77 2.07 -9.54
C GLY A 87 -27.87 2.62 -8.11
N ALA A 88 -28.84 2.11 -7.35
CA ALA A 88 -29.15 2.60 -6.01
C ALA A 88 -27.99 2.46 -4.99
N VAL A 89 -27.11 1.47 -5.15
CA VAL A 89 -25.95 1.28 -4.26
C VAL A 89 -24.95 2.42 -4.49
N LEU A 90 -24.66 2.73 -5.75
CA LEU A 90 -23.78 3.83 -6.10
C LEU A 90 -24.33 5.16 -5.58
N GLU A 91 -25.61 5.45 -5.82
CA GLU A 91 -26.24 6.70 -5.36
C GLU A 91 -26.19 6.84 -3.83
N ARG A 92 -26.44 5.76 -3.10
CA ARG A 92 -26.35 5.75 -1.64
C ARG A 92 -24.94 6.05 -1.15
N GLN A 93 -23.94 5.39 -1.74
CA GLN A 93 -22.54 5.61 -1.38
C GLN A 93 -22.10 7.05 -1.69
N LEU A 94 -22.48 7.58 -2.84
CA LEU A 94 -22.20 8.96 -3.22
C LEU A 94 -22.86 9.96 -2.27
N HIS A 95 -24.15 9.76 -1.94
CA HIS A 95 -24.86 10.64 -1.02
C HIS A 95 -24.20 10.66 0.36
N TYR A 96 -23.87 9.48 0.89
CA TYR A 96 -23.18 9.35 2.18
C TYR A 96 -21.85 10.11 2.18
N TRP A 97 -20.96 9.86 1.21
CA TRP A 97 -19.65 10.50 1.19
C TRP A 97 -19.72 12.01 0.94
N ARG A 98 -20.70 12.48 0.15
CA ARG A 98 -20.95 13.91 -0.02
C ARG A 98 -21.32 14.59 1.29
N GLN A 99 -22.17 13.96 2.10
CA GLN A 99 -22.54 14.48 3.41
C GLN A 99 -21.37 14.42 4.40
N GLN A 100 -20.62 13.32 4.43
CA GLN A 100 -19.50 13.16 5.37
C GLN A 100 -18.33 14.11 5.08
N LEU A 101 -18.12 14.44 3.80
CA LEU A 101 -17.06 15.36 3.38
C LEU A 101 -17.55 16.80 3.22
N ASP A 102 -18.82 17.08 3.53
CA ASP A 102 -19.36 18.43 3.48
C ASP A 102 -18.66 19.32 4.53
N GLY A 103 -18.16 20.46 4.10
CA GLY A 103 -17.39 21.37 4.95
C GLY A 103 -15.99 20.87 5.36
N ALA A 104 -15.51 19.74 4.84
CA ALA A 104 -14.15 19.29 5.12
C ALA A 104 -13.11 20.30 4.58
N PRO A 105 -12.08 20.67 5.37
CA PRO A 105 -11.09 21.63 4.92
C PRO A 105 -10.30 21.09 3.73
N LEU A 106 -10.25 21.88 2.65
CA LEU A 106 -9.56 21.49 1.40
C LEU A 106 -8.04 21.33 1.63
N VAL A 107 -7.50 22.06 2.60
CA VAL A 107 -6.10 22.02 3.01
C VAL A 107 -6.08 21.98 4.53
N LEU A 108 -5.35 21.01 5.08
CA LEU A 108 -5.10 20.95 6.51
C LEU A 108 -4.04 22.00 6.86
N ASP A 109 -4.32 22.87 7.83
CA ASP A 109 -3.39 23.90 8.29
C ASP A 109 -2.31 23.29 9.18
N LEU A 110 -1.42 22.52 8.54
CA LEU A 110 -0.25 21.95 9.16
C LEU A 110 0.94 22.92 9.03
N PRO A 111 1.81 23.02 10.04
CA PRO A 111 3.06 23.75 9.91
C PRO A 111 3.85 23.18 8.73
N THR A 112 3.94 23.93 7.64
CA THR A 112 4.56 23.45 6.41
C THR A 112 5.82 24.28 6.14
N ASP A 113 6.97 23.62 6.00
CA ASP A 113 8.26 24.26 5.68
C ASP A 113 8.29 24.94 4.30
N ARG A 114 7.32 24.61 3.45
CA ARG A 114 7.11 25.23 2.15
C ARG A 114 5.64 25.63 2.06
N PRO A 115 5.28 26.81 1.54
CA PRO A 115 3.87 27.13 1.32
C PRO A 115 3.25 26.01 0.50
N ALA A 116 2.17 25.42 1.02
CA ALA A 116 1.25 24.69 0.17
C ALA A 116 0.88 25.65 -0.98
N ALA A 117 0.82 25.17 -2.22
CA ALA A 117 0.43 25.99 -3.35
C ALA A 117 -1.05 26.40 -3.21
N THR A 118 -1.31 27.36 -2.33
CA THR A 118 -2.64 27.80 -1.94
C THR A 118 -3.05 28.91 -2.91
N GLY A 119 -3.98 28.58 -3.81
CA GLY A 119 -4.81 29.56 -4.49
C GLY A 119 -4.51 29.82 -5.97
N GLY A 120 -5.28 29.18 -6.85
CA GLY A 120 -5.99 29.93 -7.89
C GLY A 120 -5.54 29.86 -9.34
N ASP A 121 -4.25 29.66 -9.68
CA ASP A 121 -3.80 30.05 -11.04
C ASP A 121 -2.87 29.08 -11.81
N HIS A 122 -2.85 27.79 -11.47
CA HIS A 122 -1.90 26.84 -12.11
C HIS A 122 -2.46 25.46 -12.48
N LEU A 123 -3.76 25.33 -12.75
CA LEU A 123 -4.30 24.12 -13.38
C LEU A 123 -4.50 24.34 -14.89
N PRO A 124 -3.45 24.30 -15.73
CA PRO A 124 -3.58 24.50 -17.18
C PRO A 124 -4.48 23.45 -17.85
N TRP A 125 -4.72 22.31 -17.20
CA TRP A 125 -5.51 21.21 -17.76
C TRP A 125 -7.03 21.37 -17.59
N ARG A 126 -7.53 22.43 -16.92
CA ARG A 126 -8.98 22.65 -16.70
C ARG A 126 -9.71 23.38 -17.84
N GLN A 127 -8.99 23.88 -18.86
CA GLN A 127 -9.59 24.62 -19.98
C GLN A 127 -9.89 23.78 -21.24
N SER A 128 -9.53 22.49 -21.25
CA SER A 128 -9.87 21.62 -22.38
C SER A 128 -11.17 20.89 -22.08
N GLY A 129 -12.27 21.37 -22.67
CA GLY A 129 -13.52 20.63 -22.73
C GLY A 129 -13.30 19.29 -23.41
N PHE A 130 -13.73 18.22 -22.73
CA PHE A 130 -14.26 17.03 -23.38
C PHE A 130 -15.78 17.18 -23.47
#